data_AF-F7K7S8-F1
#
_entry.id   AF-F7K7S8-F1
#
_cell.length_a   1.000
_cell.length_b   1.000
_cell.length_c   1.000
_cell.angle_alpha   90.00
_cell.angle_beta   90.00
_cell.angle_gamma   90.00
#
_symmetry.space_group_name_H-M   'P 1'
#
loop_
_entity.id
_entity.type
_entity.pdbx_description
1 polymer ?
#
loop_
_entity_poly.entity_id
_entity_poly.type
_entity_poly.pdbx_seq_one_letter_code
_entity_poly.pdbx_strand_id
1 'polypeptide(L)'
;MTPLTGSTDRPGQLEGCNPRRHSDRKGRAGKAISREGRRRNRMRDMRFIISPAKKMIVDRDTMEVGGKPVLLGKTEVLLEWMRGMDEGELKVLWRCNDKIAALNYERIRSMDLEKGLTPALLAYEGIQYQYMAPGVFEDGAWAYVQEHLRILSGFYGILKPLDGVVPYRLEMQAKGNPGGEGNLYDFWGDAIYKELVSETDCIVNLASKEYSRCVEDWLEEGVEYITCVFGEEKEEGTAEKDGKKKGIPVVQKGTQAKMARGEMVRFAAGNNIRDWRSLKDFCGLGYTYREEYSSEKQLVFVKNKEIRETE
;
A
#
# COMPACT_ATOMS: atom_id res chain seq x y z
N MET A 1 -46.13 -46.50 22.66
CA MET A 1 -46.05 -45.52 21.57
C MET A 1 -44.79 -44.69 21.78
N THR A 2 -43.70 -45.04 21.10
CA THR A 2 -42.65 -44.09 20.67
C THR A 2 -43.26 -43.20 19.55
N PRO A 3 -42.71 -42.00 19.15
CA PRO A 3 -41.28 -41.87 18.79
C PRO A 3 -40.61 -40.45 18.84
N LEU A 4 -39.30 -40.42 18.54
CA LEU A 4 -38.42 -39.36 17.93
C LEU A 4 -37.98 -38.15 18.80
N THR A 5 -36.72 -38.04 19.25
CA THR A 5 -35.43 -37.66 18.59
C THR A 5 -35.32 -36.21 18.11
N GLY A 6 -34.23 -35.54 18.52
CA GLY A 6 -33.82 -34.25 17.98
C GLY A 6 -32.50 -33.77 18.60
N SER A 7 -31.39 -34.37 18.17
CA SER A 7 -30.04 -33.87 18.41
C SER A 7 -29.76 -32.65 17.54
N THR A 8 -29.14 -31.61 18.10
CA THR A 8 -28.45 -30.59 17.30
C THR A 8 -27.04 -30.38 17.86
N ASP A 9 -26.10 -31.06 17.21
CA ASP A 9 -24.68 -30.73 17.21
C ASP A 9 -24.48 -29.33 16.62
N ARG A 10 -23.65 -28.52 17.29
CA ARG A 10 -23.04 -27.32 16.69
C ARG A 10 -21.60 -27.67 16.30
N PRO A 11 -21.19 -27.50 15.03
CA PRO A 11 -19.79 -27.59 14.68
C PRO A 11 -19.10 -26.21 14.74
N GLY A 12 -17.88 -26.22 15.29
CA GLY A 12 -16.74 -25.52 14.69
C GLY A 12 -16.59 -24.03 14.97
N GLN A 13 -16.05 -23.69 16.14
CA GLN A 13 -15.29 -22.45 16.31
C GLN A 13 -14.08 -22.48 15.36
N LEU A 14 -13.93 -21.44 14.54
CA LEU A 14 -12.72 -21.19 13.76
C LEU A 14 -11.58 -20.89 14.74
N GLU A 15 -10.62 -21.82 14.84
CA GLU A 15 -9.41 -21.64 15.62
C GLU A 15 -8.56 -20.53 15.00
N GLY A 16 -8.38 -19.45 15.77
CA GLY A 16 -7.44 -18.39 15.45
C GLY A 16 -6.00 -18.90 15.50
N CYS A 17 -5.21 -18.50 14.51
CA CYS A 17 -3.78 -18.78 14.43
C CYS A 17 -3.08 -18.10 15.62
N ASN A 18 -2.68 -18.87 16.63
CA ASN A 18 -2.03 -18.38 17.84
C ASN A 18 -0.53 -18.71 17.82
N PRO A 19 0.38 -17.72 17.71
CA PRO A 19 1.80 -17.98 17.82
C PRO A 19 2.18 -18.24 19.29
N ARG A 20 2.90 -19.34 19.52
CA ARG A 20 3.36 -19.80 20.84
C ARG A 20 4.17 -18.72 21.56
N ARG A 21 3.74 -18.34 22.78
CA ARG A 21 4.49 -17.45 23.68
C ARG A 21 5.66 -18.20 24.32
N HIS A 22 6.89 -17.78 24.02
CA HIS A 22 8.04 -18.00 24.89
C HIS A 22 8.26 -16.75 25.74
N SER A 23 8.14 -16.91 27.06
CA SER A 23 8.46 -15.88 28.05
C SER A 23 9.96 -15.85 28.31
N ASP A 24 10.62 -14.74 28.05
CA ASP A 24 11.92 -14.43 28.64
C ASP A 24 11.96 -12.98 29.15
N ARG A 25 12.08 -12.86 30.48
CA ARG A 25 12.33 -11.61 31.20
C ARG A 25 13.84 -11.37 31.29
N LYS A 26 14.40 -10.34 30.63
CA LYS A 26 15.65 -9.69 31.10
C LYS A 26 15.71 -8.19 30.79
N GLY A 27 15.86 -7.40 31.86
CA GLY A 27 16.72 -6.23 32.02
C GLY A 27 16.72 -5.12 30.95
N ARG A 28 16.05 -4.00 31.25
CA ARG A 28 16.20 -2.73 30.53
C ARG A 28 17.46 -2.01 31.04
N ALA A 29 18.53 -2.01 30.23
CA ALA A 29 19.62 -1.05 30.34
C ALA A 29 19.60 -0.16 29.10
N GLY A 30 19.18 1.10 29.26
CA GLY A 30 19.13 2.07 28.17
C GLY A 30 20.54 2.52 27.79
N LYS A 31 21.12 1.92 26.74
CA LYS A 31 22.33 2.45 26.09
C LYS A 31 21.94 3.62 25.19
N ALA A 32 22.51 4.79 25.45
CA ALA A 32 22.43 5.94 24.54
C ALA A 32 23.13 5.58 23.22
N ILE A 33 22.36 5.36 22.16
CA ILE A 33 22.86 5.10 20.81
C ILE A 33 23.37 6.43 20.22
N SER A 34 24.62 6.45 19.73
CA SER A 34 25.23 7.63 19.10
C SER A 34 24.41 8.10 17.88
N ARG A 35 24.53 9.38 17.48
CA ARG A 35 23.83 9.90 16.28
C ARG A 35 24.16 9.10 15.01
N GLU A 36 25.42 8.68 14.85
CA GLU A 36 25.88 7.76 13.79
C GLU A 36 25.22 6.37 13.86
N GLY A 37 25.07 5.85 15.08
CA GLY A 37 24.44 4.56 15.34
C GLY A 37 22.93 4.61 15.09
N ARG A 38 22.25 5.70 15.49
CA ARG A 38 20.83 5.95 15.20
C ARG A 38 20.59 6.12 13.71
N ARG A 39 21.48 6.82 13.01
CA ARG A 39 21.40 7.03 11.56
C ARG A 39 21.59 5.71 10.79
N ARG A 40 22.57 4.89 11.20
CA ARG A 40 22.76 3.53 10.65
C ARG A 40 21.65 2.53 11.00
N ASN A 41 21.00 2.68 12.16
CA ASN A 41 19.83 1.86 12.52
C ASN A 41 18.60 2.29 11.71
N ARG A 42 18.36 3.61 11.57
CA ARG A 42 17.26 4.17 10.75
C ARG A 42 17.33 3.71 9.30
N MET A 43 18.53 3.66 8.73
CA MET A 43 18.69 3.21 7.34
C MET A 43 18.29 1.75 7.14
N ARG A 44 18.27 0.88 8.16
CA ARG A 44 17.83 -0.52 7.99
C ARG A 44 16.35 -0.76 8.27
N ASP A 45 15.59 0.26 8.63
CA ASP A 45 14.19 0.08 8.99
C ASP A 45 13.34 -0.05 7.72
N MET A 46 12.74 -1.21 7.52
CA MET A 46 11.90 -1.53 6.36
C MET A 46 10.79 -0.48 6.11
N ARG A 47 10.51 -0.16 4.84
CA ARG A 47 9.34 0.65 4.43
C ARG A 47 8.48 -0.08 3.41
N PHE A 48 7.18 -0.09 3.63
CA PHE A 48 6.19 -0.46 2.62
C PHE A 48 5.85 0.75 1.76
N ILE A 49 5.73 0.53 0.45
CA ILE A 49 5.08 1.47 -0.46
C ILE A 49 3.75 0.90 -0.93
N ILE A 50 2.70 1.73 -0.91
CA ILE A 50 1.38 1.37 -1.44
C ILE A 50 0.87 2.41 -2.44
N SER A 51 -0.05 1.98 -3.31
CA SER A 51 -0.78 2.87 -4.20
C SER A 51 -1.86 3.66 -3.45
N PRO A 52 -2.19 4.88 -3.92
CA PRO A 52 -3.33 5.63 -3.42
C PRO A 52 -4.66 5.05 -3.91
N ALA A 53 -5.77 5.61 -3.44
CA ALA A 53 -7.10 5.34 -4.00
C ALA A 53 -7.64 6.53 -4.78
N LYS A 54 -8.48 6.23 -5.78
CA LYS A 54 -9.12 7.20 -6.67
C LYS A 54 -10.19 8.05 -5.99
N LYS A 55 -10.87 7.48 -4.98
CA LYS A 55 -11.88 8.15 -4.18
C LYS A 55 -11.21 8.61 -2.89
N MET A 56 -11.52 9.83 -2.49
CA MET A 56 -11.06 10.40 -1.23
C MET A 56 -12.24 10.99 -0.48
N ILE A 57 -12.17 10.92 0.84
CA ILE A 57 -13.14 11.49 1.77
C ILE A 57 -12.50 12.60 2.60
N VAL A 58 -13.35 13.39 3.22
CA VAL A 58 -12.94 14.31 4.29
C VAL A 58 -13.36 13.67 5.60
N ASP A 59 -12.38 13.42 6.45
CA ASP A 59 -12.56 12.95 7.82
C ASP A 59 -11.71 13.86 8.74
N ARG A 60 -12.38 14.56 9.65
CA ARG A 60 -11.74 15.51 10.58
C ARG A 60 -11.97 15.12 12.04
N ASP A 61 -12.74 14.06 12.27
CA ASP A 61 -13.26 13.72 13.58
C ASP A 61 -12.63 12.43 14.11
N THR A 62 -12.17 11.54 13.23
CA THR A 62 -11.58 10.26 13.62
C THR A 62 -10.18 10.42 14.23
N MET A 63 -9.34 11.28 13.65
CA MET A 63 -7.94 11.44 14.07
C MET A 63 -7.36 12.79 13.62
N GLU A 64 -6.50 13.38 14.45
CA GLU A 64 -5.74 14.58 14.10
C GLU A 64 -4.64 14.29 13.06
N VAL A 65 -4.33 15.30 12.25
CA VAL A 65 -3.17 15.25 11.35
C VAL A 65 -1.87 15.32 12.14
N GLY A 66 -0.91 14.45 11.79
CA GLY A 66 0.38 14.35 12.47
C GLY A 66 1.52 15.10 11.78
N GLY A 67 1.30 15.60 10.55
CA GLY A 67 2.33 16.27 9.76
C GLY A 67 1.79 16.90 8.47
N LYS A 68 2.71 17.51 7.71
CA LYS A 68 2.46 18.03 6.37
C LYS A 68 3.19 17.17 5.34
N PRO A 69 2.66 17.01 4.11
CA PRO A 69 3.36 16.34 3.03
C PRO A 69 4.77 16.92 2.83
N VAL A 70 5.79 16.06 2.74
CA VAL A 70 7.19 16.50 2.66
C VAL A 70 7.55 17.19 1.34
N LEU A 71 6.84 16.85 0.26
CA LEU A 71 7.04 17.44 -1.07
C LEU A 71 6.00 18.52 -1.42
N LEU A 72 5.44 19.21 -0.40
CA LEU A 72 4.34 20.17 -0.59
C LEU A 72 4.64 21.27 -1.60
N GLY A 73 5.87 21.78 -1.67
CA GLY A 73 6.26 22.78 -2.66
C GLY A 73 6.14 22.28 -4.12
N LYS A 74 6.39 21.00 -4.39
CA LYS A 74 6.12 20.41 -5.72
C LYS A 74 4.61 20.22 -5.95
N THR A 75 3.85 19.91 -4.91
CA THR A 75 2.38 19.84 -4.97
C THR A 75 1.75 21.18 -5.33
N GLU A 76 2.26 22.28 -4.78
CA GLU A 76 1.81 23.64 -5.12
C GLU A 76 2.00 23.94 -6.61
N VAL A 77 3.15 23.54 -7.18
CA VAL A 77 3.41 23.69 -8.62
C VAL A 77 2.40 22.89 -9.46
N LEU A 78 2.07 21.66 -9.05
CA LEU A 78 1.02 20.86 -9.73
C LEU A 78 -0.36 21.49 -9.60
N LEU A 79 -0.69 22.04 -8.43
CA LEU A 79 -1.97 22.70 -8.19
C LEU A 79 -2.15 23.93 -9.08
N GLU A 80 -1.14 24.80 -9.15
CA GLU A 80 -1.18 26.00 -9.98
C GLU A 80 -1.21 25.67 -11.47
N TRP A 81 -0.47 24.64 -11.90
CA TRP A 81 -0.57 24.12 -13.27
C TRP A 81 -2.00 23.67 -13.61
N MET A 82 -2.61 22.84 -12.76
CA MET A 82 -4.00 22.41 -12.98
C MET A 82 -5.01 23.57 -12.91
N ARG A 83 -4.77 24.59 -12.08
CA ARG A 83 -5.64 25.78 -11.99
C ARG A 83 -5.64 26.65 -13.25
N GLY A 84 -4.57 26.56 -14.05
CA GLY A 84 -4.44 27.22 -15.33
C GLY A 84 -5.17 26.51 -16.48
N MET A 85 -5.64 25.29 -16.28
CA MET A 85 -6.34 24.48 -17.28
C MET A 85 -7.85 24.67 -17.20
N ASP A 86 -8.55 24.53 -18.32
CA ASP A 86 -10.02 24.50 -18.34
C ASP A 86 -10.58 23.13 -17.91
N GLU A 87 -11.89 23.06 -17.66
CA GLU A 87 -12.55 21.83 -17.21
C GLU A 87 -12.40 20.68 -18.23
N GLY A 88 -12.41 20.97 -19.52
CA GLY A 88 -12.27 19.98 -20.59
C GLY A 88 -10.87 19.38 -20.63
N GLU A 89 -9.84 20.21 -20.52
CA GLU A 89 -8.45 19.79 -20.41
C GLU A 89 -8.23 18.93 -19.15
N LEU A 90 -8.80 19.33 -18.01
CA LEU A 90 -8.71 18.58 -16.76
C LEU A 90 -9.46 17.26 -16.81
N LYS A 91 -10.62 17.20 -17.49
CA LYS A 91 -11.32 15.94 -17.75
C LYS A 91 -10.44 14.94 -18.50
N VAL A 92 -9.71 15.42 -19.52
CA VAL A 92 -8.75 14.59 -20.29
C VAL A 92 -7.58 14.16 -19.40
N LEU A 93 -7.01 15.07 -18.61
CA LEU A 93 -5.91 14.80 -17.68
C LEU A 93 -6.30 13.72 -16.66
N TRP A 94 -7.47 13.85 -16.04
CA TRP A 94 -7.97 12.96 -14.99
C TRP A 94 -8.60 11.67 -15.52
N ARG A 95 -8.81 11.58 -16.84
CA ARG A 95 -9.50 10.48 -17.54
C ARG A 95 -10.78 10.06 -16.83
N CYS A 96 -11.68 11.02 -16.67
CA CYS A 96 -12.92 10.84 -15.91
C CYS A 96 -14.16 11.29 -16.68
N ASN A 97 -15.33 11.04 -16.12
CA ASN A 97 -16.61 11.50 -16.70
C ASN A 97 -16.90 12.96 -16.28
N ASP A 98 -17.88 13.58 -16.93
CA ASP A 98 -18.24 14.99 -16.70
C ASP A 98 -18.57 15.28 -15.24
N LYS A 99 -19.30 14.38 -14.57
CA LYS A 99 -19.65 14.55 -13.15
C LYS A 99 -18.41 14.63 -12.25
N ILE A 100 -17.41 13.80 -12.51
CA ILE A 100 -16.16 13.80 -11.72
C ILE A 100 -15.29 15.01 -12.11
N ALA A 101 -15.29 15.40 -13.39
CA ALA A 101 -14.56 16.57 -13.86
C ALA A 101 -15.08 17.85 -13.20
N ALA A 102 -16.37 18.15 -13.32
CA ALA A 102 -17.00 19.32 -12.70
C ALA A 102 -16.74 19.40 -11.19
N LEU A 103 -16.89 18.27 -10.48
CA LEU A 103 -16.61 18.20 -9.04
C LEU A 103 -15.16 18.57 -8.70
N ASN A 104 -14.19 18.02 -9.43
CA ASN A 104 -12.78 18.26 -9.12
C ASN A 104 -12.29 19.60 -9.67
N TYR A 105 -12.92 20.14 -10.71
CA TYR A 105 -12.67 21.49 -11.22
C TYR A 105 -12.96 22.54 -10.15
N GLU A 106 -14.17 22.52 -9.57
CA GLU A 106 -14.53 23.42 -8.46
C GLU A 106 -13.62 23.22 -7.23
N ARG A 107 -13.26 21.95 -6.96
CA ARG A 107 -12.40 21.61 -5.85
C ARG A 107 -11.02 22.26 -5.97
N ILE A 108 -10.35 22.16 -7.13
CA ILE A 108 -8.99 22.73 -7.27
C ILE A 108 -8.99 24.26 -7.21
N ARG A 109 -10.06 24.92 -7.69
CA ARG A 109 -10.17 26.39 -7.69
C ARG A 109 -10.22 26.98 -6.29
N SER A 110 -10.88 26.29 -5.36
CA SER A 110 -11.02 26.71 -3.95
C SER A 110 -10.05 25.99 -3.00
N MET A 111 -9.20 25.11 -3.52
CA MET A 111 -8.30 24.28 -2.71
C MET A 111 -7.33 25.12 -1.88
N ASP A 112 -7.28 24.83 -0.58
CA ASP A 112 -6.27 25.33 0.34
C ASP A 112 -5.55 24.11 0.93
N LEU A 113 -4.28 23.94 0.58
CA LEU A 113 -3.49 22.77 0.97
C LEU A 113 -3.18 22.72 2.48
N GLU A 114 -3.49 23.77 3.24
CA GLU A 114 -3.26 23.83 4.68
C GLU A 114 -4.55 23.74 5.51
N LYS A 115 -5.73 23.69 4.88
CA LYS A 115 -7.02 23.72 5.59
C LYS A 115 -7.92 22.53 5.26
N GLY A 116 -8.74 22.16 6.24
CA GLY A 116 -9.73 21.09 6.10
C GLY A 116 -9.08 19.72 5.86
N LEU A 117 -7.91 19.50 6.47
CA LEU A 117 -7.04 18.35 6.26
C LEU A 117 -7.61 17.07 6.88
N THR A 118 -7.30 15.95 6.23
CA THR A 118 -7.57 14.59 6.71
C THR A 118 -6.25 13.81 6.71
N PRO A 119 -5.96 12.96 7.72
CA PRO A 119 -4.81 12.06 7.67
C PRO A 119 -4.82 11.20 6.40
N ALA A 120 -3.72 11.15 5.66
CA ALA A 120 -3.64 10.49 4.36
C ALA A 120 -4.18 9.05 4.35
N LEU A 121 -3.91 8.26 5.39
CA LEU A 121 -4.38 6.87 5.48
C LEU A 121 -5.91 6.77 5.64
N LEU A 122 -6.54 7.77 6.24
CA LEU A 122 -8.00 7.87 6.40
C LEU A 122 -8.67 8.56 5.20
N ALA A 123 -7.93 9.41 4.48
CA ALA A 123 -8.45 10.17 3.35
C ALA A 123 -8.77 9.29 2.13
N TYR A 124 -7.97 8.24 1.89
CA TYR A 124 -8.13 7.36 0.72
C TYR A 124 -9.20 6.28 0.95
N GLU A 125 -10.17 6.20 0.05
CA GLU A 125 -11.23 5.21 0.08
C GLU A 125 -11.13 4.26 -1.13
N GLY A 126 -10.82 2.99 -0.87
CA GLY A 126 -10.77 1.94 -1.88
C GLY A 126 -10.48 0.58 -1.28
N ILE A 127 -10.61 -0.48 -2.08
CA ILE A 127 -10.59 -1.87 -1.57
C ILE A 127 -9.31 -2.23 -0.79
N GLN A 128 -8.16 -1.67 -1.17
CA GLN A 128 -6.90 -1.85 -0.41
C GLN A 128 -6.99 -1.24 0.99
N TYR A 129 -7.56 -0.04 1.11
CA TYR A 129 -7.72 0.66 2.39
C TYR A 129 -8.83 0.03 3.25
N GLN A 130 -9.88 -0.48 2.62
CA GLN A 130 -10.94 -1.23 3.30
C GLN A 130 -10.41 -2.51 3.95
N TYR A 131 -9.59 -3.29 3.22
CA TYR A 131 -8.99 -4.52 3.76
C TYR A 131 -7.86 -4.24 4.75
N MET A 132 -7.15 -3.12 4.59
CA MET A 132 -6.23 -2.65 5.62
C MET A 132 -6.97 -2.29 6.91
N ALA A 133 -8.18 -1.74 6.81
CA ALA A 133 -9.06 -1.40 7.92
C ALA A 133 -8.40 -0.55 9.03
N PRO A 134 -7.86 0.65 8.70
CA PRO A 134 -7.16 1.50 9.68
C PRO A 134 -8.03 1.94 10.86
N GLY A 135 -9.36 1.98 10.69
CA GLY A 135 -10.32 2.32 11.75
C GLY A 135 -10.41 1.29 12.88
N VAL A 136 -9.86 0.08 12.71
CA VAL A 136 -9.81 -0.98 13.74
C VAL A 136 -8.38 -1.36 14.11
N PHE A 137 -7.42 -0.47 13.84
CA PHE A 137 -6.04 -0.66 14.30
C PHE A 137 -5.97 -0.60 15.83
N GLU A 138 -5.56 -1.72 16.42
CA GLU A 138 -5.27 -1.87 17.85
C GLU A 138 -3.77 -1.67 18.12
N ASP A 139 -3.36 -1.61 19.39
CA ASP A 139 -2.00 -1.83 19.89
C ASP A 139 -0.83 -1.34 19.01
N GLY A 140 -0.59 -0.03 18.98
CA GLY A 140 0.60 0.54 18.34
C GLY A 140 0.65 0.38 16.81
N ALA A 141 -0.34 -0.21 16.17
CA ALA A 141 -0.41 -0.37 14.71
C ALA A 141 -0.36 0.99 13.98
N TRP A 142 -0.98 2.04 14.53
CA TRP A 142 -0.86 3.40 14.02
C TRP A 142 0.58 3.93 14.05
N ALA A 143 1.30 3.70 15.16
CA ALA A 143 2.70 4.08 15.25
C ALA A 143 3.55 3.28 14.25
N TYR A 144 3.26 1.99 14.11
CA TYR A 144 3.92 1.12 13.14
C TYR A 144 3.71 1.62 11.70
N VAL A 145 2.48 1.85 11.26
CA VAL A 145 2.25 2.32 9.88
C VAL A 145 2.83 3.71 9.69
N GLN A 146 2.76 4.60 10.68
CA GLN A 146 3.36 5.93 10.56
C GLN A 146 4.88 5.85 10.32
N GLU A 147 5.55 4.90 10.98
CA GLU A 147 6.96 4.61 10.80
C GLU A 147 7.25 3.92 9.45
N HIS A 148 6.54 2.83 9.17
CA HIS A 148 6.89 1.86 8.14
C HIS A 148 6.13 2.00 6.81
N LEU A 149 5.02 2.73 6.72
CA LEU A 149 4.19 2.82 5.52
C LEU A 149 4.38 4.15 4.80
N ARG A 150 4.51 4.11 3.47
CA ARG A 150 4.47 5.29 2.61
C ARG A 150 3.42 5.10 1.52
N ILE A 151 2.60 6.11 1.30
CA ILE A 151 1.56 6.14 0.27
C ILE A 151 2.11 6.94 -0.90
N LEU A 152 2.29 6.30 -2.06
CA LEU A 152 2.68 7.00 -3.28
C LEU A 152 1.50 7.84 -3.78
N SER A 153 1.77 8.98 -4.40
CA SER A 153 0.73 9.91 -4.84
C SER A 153 1.14 10.64 -6.11
N GLY A 154 0.24 10.73 -7.10
CA GLY A 154 0.47 11.57 -8.28
C GLY A 154 0.55 13.06 -7.95
N PHE A 155 -0.09 13.51 -6.86
CA PHE A 155 -0.20 14.92 -6.47
C PHE A 155 0.73 15.33 -5.32
N TYR A 156 0.89 14.46 -4.32
CA TYR A 156 1.76 14.70 -3.17
C TYR A 156 3.12 14.00 -3.27
N GLY A 157 3.33 13.18 -4.30
CA GLY A 157 4.55 12.38 -4.50
C GLY A 157 4.61 11.18 -3.56
N ILE A 158 4.87 11.43 -2.28
CA ILE A 158 4.94 10.43 -1.22
C ILE A 158 4.40 11.00 0.10
N LEU A 159 3.59 10.20 0.80
CA LEU A 159 2.90 10.60 2.03
C LEU A 159 3.17 9.61 3.15
N LYS A 160 3.28 10.12 4.37
CA LYS A 160 3.13 9.34 5.61
C LYS A 160 1.63 9.19 5.94
N PRO A 161 1.23 8.13 6.65
CA PRO A 161 -0.17 7.89 7.03
C PRO A 161 -0.88 9.07 7.69
N LEU A 162 -0.17 9.83 8.53
CA LEU A 162 -0.72 10.98 9.26
C LEU A 162 -0.44 12.34 8.60
N ASP A 163 0.13 12.39 7.40
CA ASP A 163 0.24 13.65 6.68
C ASP A 163 -1.15 14.18 6.35
N GLY A 164 -1.39 15.45 6.64
CA GLY A 164 -2.66 16.12 6.34
C GLY A 164 -2.80 16.37 4.84
N VAL A 165 -3.84 15.82 4.24
CA VAL A 165 -4.15 15.98 2.82
C VAL A 165 -5.56 16.51 2.62
N VAL A 166 -5.77 17.18 1.49
CA VAL A 166 -7.11 17.47 0.96
C VAL A 166 -7.42 16.55 -0.23
N PRO A 167 -8.71 16.21 -0.46
CA PRO A 167 -9.12 15.43 -1.62
C PRO A 167 -8.62 16.04 -2.94
N TYR A 168 -8.16 15.19 -3.84
CA TYR A 168 -7.72 15.61 -5.17
C TYR A 168 -8.01 14.50 -6.19
N ARG A 169 -7.75 14.78 -7.47
CA ARG A 169 -7.73 13.77 -8.52
C ARG A 169 -6.49 13.97 -9.37
N LEU A 170 -5.52 13.07 -9.29
CA LEU A 170 -4.34 13.07 -10.16
C LEU A 170 -3.64 11.73 -10.04
N GLU A 171 -3.72 10.90 -11.07
CA GLU A 171 -3.09 9.58 -11.09
C GLU A 171 -1.68 9.67 -11.67
N MET A 172 -0.75 8.82 -11.25
CA MET A 172 0.66 8.88 -11.67
C MET A 172 0.85 8.75 -13.20
N GLN A 173 -0.05 8.04 -13.89
CA GLN A 173 -0.02 7.90 -15.35
C GLN A 173 -0.59 9.08 -16.15
N ALA A 174 -0.97 10.19 -15.49
CA ALA A 174 -1.48 11.37 -16.17
C ALA A 174 -0.46 11.87 -17.22
N LYS A 175 -0.99 12.28 -18.38
CA LYS A 175 -0.19 12.82 -19.47
C LYS A 175 -0.08 14.33 -19.31
N GLY A 176 1.12 14.86 -19.43
CA GLY A 176 1.43 16.26 -19.16
C GLY A 176 1.99 16.48 -17.75
N ASN A 177 2.71 17.58 -17.62
CA ASN A 177 3.21 18.08 -16.35
C ASN A 177 3.41 19.62 -16.45
N PRO A 178 3.71 20.32 -15.34
CA PRO A 178 3.94 21.76 -15.34
C PRO A 178 5.06 22.26 -16.28
N GLY A 179 5.96 21.39 -16.74
CA GLY A 179 7.03 21.69 -17.69
C GLY A 179 6.64 21.59 -19.16
N GLY A 180 5.38 21.27 -19.48
CA GLY A 180 4.87 21.13 -20.85
C GLY A 180 4.63 19.67 -21.23
N GLU A 181 5.33 19.18 -22.26
CA GLU A 181 5.22 17.80 -22.73
C GLU A 181 5.87 16.81 -21.74
N GLY A 182 5.30 15.61 -21.64
CA GLY A 182 5.80 14.54 -20.76
C GLY A 182 4.71 13.91 -19.91
N ASN A 183 5.08 13.45 -18.72
CA ASN A 183 4.19 12.81 -17.76
C ASN A 183 4.62 13.12 -16.31
N LEU A 184 3.89 12.60 -15.33
CA LEU A 184 4.21 12.85 -13.91
C LEU A 184 5.45 12.09 -13.41
N TYR A 185 5.86 10.98 -14.03
CA TYR A 185 7.14 10.34 -13.68
C TYR A 185 8.30 11.30 -13.97
N ASP A 186 8.24 12.03 -15.09
CA ASP A 186 9.25 13.04 -15.45
C ASP A 186 9.26 14.21 -14.46
N PHE A 187 8.07 14.69 -14.05
CA PHE A 187 7.93 15.78 -13.09
C PHE A 187 8.49 15.44 -11.70
N TRP A 188 8.15 14.25 -11.21
CA TRP A 188 8.63 13.80 -9.91
C TRP A 188 10.12 13.51 -9.96
N GLY A 189 10.62 12.98 -11.08
CA GLY A 189 12.02 12.58 -11.22
C GLY A 189 12.40 11.62 -10.09
N ASP A 190 13.59 11.82 -9.53
CA ASP A 190 14.08 11.04 -8.39
C ASP A 190 13.58 11.52 -7.02
N ALA A 191 12.74 12.56 -6.94
CA ALA A 191 12.39 13.20 -5.66
C ALA A 191 11.66 12.23 -4.71
N ILE A 192 10.76 11.41 -5.24
CA ILE A 192 10.02 10.40 -4.46
C ILE A 192 10.99 9.32 -3.94
N TYR A 193 11.88 8.85 -4.82
CA TYR A 193 12.88 7.85 -4.46
C TYR A 193 13.84 8.38 -3.38
N LYS A 194 14.42 9.57 -3.58
CA LYS A 194 15.34 10.22 -2.63
C LYS A 194 14.73 10.40 -1.25
N GLU A 195 13.47 10.83 -1.18
CA GLU A 195 12.76 10.93 0.09
C GLU A 195 12.68 9.56 0.77
N LEU A 196 12.26 8.53 0.03
CA LEU A 196 12.12 7.17 0.56
C LEU A 196 13.46 6.61 1.06
N VAL A 197 14.54 6.71 0.28
CA VAL A 197 15.85 6.16 0.67
C VAL A 197 16.60 6.99 1.69
N SER A 198 16.17 8.23 1.95
CA SER A 198 16.65 8.99 3.11
C SER A 198 16.22 8.36 4.44
N GLU A 199 15.18 7.52 4.41
CA GLU A 199 14.58 6.89 5.58
C GLU A 199 14.84 5.38 5.67
N THR A 200 15.29 4.72 4.59
CA THR A 200 15.48 3.26 4.53
C THR A 200 16.39 2.81 3.37
N ASP A 201 17.01 1.65 3.51
CA ASP A 201 17.65 0.87 2.44
C ASP A 201 16.86 -0.41 2.13
N CYS A 202 15.69 -0.62 2.75
CA CYS A 202 14.86 -1.81 2.58
C CYS A 202 13.40 -1.43 2.28
N ILE A 203 12.98 -1.65 1.03
CA ILE A 203 11.67 -1.26 0.50
C ILE A 203 10.87 -2.51 0.14
N VAL A 204 9.67 -2.62 0.70
CA VAL A 204 8.68 -3.63 0.32
C VAL A 204 7.59 -2.99 -0.55
N ASN A 205 7.52 -3.43 -1.80
CA ASN A 205 6.57 -2.96 -2.78
C ASN A 205 5.23 -3.72 -2.70
N LEU A 206 4.21 -3.00 -2.24
CA LEU A 206 2.80 -3.38 -2.29
C LEU A 206 2.00 -2.47 -3.24
N ALA A 207 2.65 -1.57 -3.97
CA ALA A 207 2.02 -0.68 -4.93
C ALA A 207 1.76 -1.39 -6.28
N SER A 208 0.87 -0.83 -7.10
CA SER A 208 0.77 -1.21 -8.51
C SER A 208 2.00 -0.70 -9.28
N LYS A 209 2.28 -1.33 -10.43
CA LYS A 209 3.35 -0.89 -11.33
C LYS A 209 3.21 0.56 -11.78
N GLU A 210 1.97 1.07 -11.88
CA GLU A 210 1.69 2.48 -12.17
C GLU A 210 2.31 3.43 -11.12
N TYR A 211 2.31 3.05 -9.84
CA TYR A 211 2.89 3.90 -8.81
C TYR A 211 4.32 3.50 -8.49
N SER A 212 4.62 2.20 -8.40
CA SER A 212 5.96 1.74 -8.00
C SER A 212 7.06 2.15 -8.97
N ARG A 213 6.72 2.42 -10.25
CA ARG A 213 7.68 2.89 -11.25
C ARG A 213 8.40 4.19 -10.87
N CYS A 214 7.75 5.12 -10.14
CA CYS A 214 8.43 6.35 -9.69
C CYS A 214 9.52 6.12 -8.62
N VAL A 215 9.63 4.88 -8.12
CA VAL A 215 10.69 4.41 -7.23
C VAL A 215 11.64 3.48 -8.00
N GLU A 216 11.10 2.52 -8.74
CA GLU A 216 11.87 1.49 -9.44
C GLU A 216 12.83 2.03 -10.50
N ASP A 217 12.44 3.08 -11.23
CA ASP A 217 13.26 3.68 -12.28
C ASP A 217 14.53 4.35 -11.72
N TRP A 218 14.63 4.52 -10.39
CA TRP A 218 15.73 5.21 -9.69
C TRP A 218 16.50 4.32 -8.71
N LEU A 219 16.22 3.01 -8.66
CA LEU A 219 16.86 2.11 -7.70
C LEU A 219 18.39 2.08 -7.85
N GLU A 220 19.09 2.43 -6.77
CA GLU A 220 20.54 2.35 -6.64
C GLU A 220 21.00 1.00 -6.05
N GLU A 221 22.28 0.68 -6.26
CA GLU A 221 22.91 -0.47 -5.61
C GLU A 221 22.88 -0.34 -4.08
N GLY A 222 22.67 -1.45 -3.39
CA GLY A 222 22.60 -1.50 -1.92
C GLY A 222 21.20 -1.30 -1.35
N VAL A 223 20.20 -0.88 -2.15
CA VAL A 223 18.80 -0.86 -1.72
C VAL A 223 18.13 -2.20 -1.97
N GLU A 224 17.67 -2.85 -0.90
CA GLU A 224 16.89 -4.08 -0.94
C GLU A 224 15.45 -3.75 -1.31
N TYR A 225 15.03 -4.11 -2.54
CA TYR A 225 13.68 -3.84 -3.05
C TYR A 225 12.93 -5.16 -3.29
N ILE A 226 11.93 -5.45 -2.45
CA ILE A 226 11.19 -6.70 -2.43
C ILE A 226 9.75 -6.47 -2.88
N THR A 227 9.30 -7.14 -3.93
CA THR A 227 7.90 -7.02 -4.40
C THR A 227 7.04 -8.19 -3.94
N CYS A 228 5.90 -7.90 -3.31
CA CYS A 228 4.92 -8.93 -2.98
C CYS A 228 3.88 -9.08 -4.11
N VAL A 229 3.73 -10.30 -4.61
CA VAL A 229 2.81 -10.66 -5.70
C VAL A 229 1.74 -11.58 -5.15
N PHE A 230 0.47 -11.22 -5.37
CA PHE A 230 -0.69 -11.99 -4.91
C PHE A 230 -1.49 -12.48 -6.11
N GLY A 231 -1.48 -13.78 -6.35
CA GLY A 231 -2.17 -14.36 -7.51
C GLY A 231 -2.77 -15.73 -7.25
N GLU A 232 -3.29 -16.32 -8.31
CA GLU A 232 -3.79 -17.69 -8.33
C GLU A 232 -3.09 -18.43 -9.48
N GLU A 233 -2.91 -19.73 -9.32
CA GLU A 233 -2.47 -20.60 -10.40
C GLU A 233 -3.56 -20.68 -11.49
N LYS A 234 -3.16 -20.44 -12.73
CA LYS A 234 -4.03 -20.72 -13.88
C LYS A 234 -4.36 -22.21 -13.92
N GLU A 235 -5.63 -22.53 -14.18
CA GLU A 235 -6.02 -23.91 -14.47
C GLU A 235 -5.32 -24.39 -15.73
N GLU A 236 -4.88 -25.65 -15.72
CA GLU A 236 -4.21 -26.28 -16.84
C GLU A 236 -5.11 -26.20 -18.09
N GLY A 237 -4.59 -25.48 -19.07
CA GLY A 237 -5.24 -25.27 -20.35
C GLY A 237 -4.30 -24.57 -21.30
N THR A 238 -3.08 -25.09 -21.46
CA THR A 238 -2.36 -25.19 -22.75
C THR A 238 -0.89 -25.59 -22.58
N ALA A 239 -0.62 -26.79 -23.10
CA ALA A 239 0.52 -27.17 -23.91
C ALA A 239 1.93 -27.04 -23.31
N GLU A 240 2.47 -28.21 -22.98
CA GLU A 240 3.82 -28.57 -23.40
C GLU A 240 4.08 -28.04 -24.81
N LYS A 241 4.96 -27.05 -24.93
CA LYS A 241 5.76 -26.87 -26.13
C LYS A 241 7.21 -27.04 -25.70
N ASP A 242 7.89 -27.95 -26.39
CA ASP A 242 9.34 -28.18 -26.34
C ASP A 242 9.90 -28.97 -25.14
N GLY A 243 9.12 -29.91 -24.55
CA GLY A 243 9.65 -30.90 -23.61
C GLY A 243 10.22 -30.34 -22.29
N LYS A 244 10.07 -29.03 -22.04
CA LYS A 244 10.36 -28.37 -20.77
C LYS A 244 9.04 -28.12 -20.06
N LYS A 245 8.85 -28.71 -18.88
CA LYS A 245 7.75 -28.36 -17.97
C LYS A 245 7.80 -26.85 -17.72
N LYS A 246 6.91 -26.08 -18.36
CA LYS A 246 6.63 -24.71 -17.93
C LYS A 246 5.82 -24.84 -16.65
N GLY A 247 6.34 -24.31 -15.55
CA GLY A 247 5.59 -24.22 -14.30
C GLY A 247 4.25 -23.50 -14.52
N ILE A 248 3.27 -23.79 -13.67
CA ILE A 248 1.93 -23.19 -13.78
C ILE A 248 2.06 -21.67 -13.55
N PRO A 249 1.59 -20.82 -14.47
CA PRO A 249 1.72 -19.38 -14.30
C PRO A 249 0.77 -18.87 -13.21
N VAL A 250 1.32 -18.04 -12.31
CA VAL A 250 0.55 -17.30 -11.31
C VAL A 250 0.00 -16.02 -11.94
N VAL A 251 -1.31 -15.78 -11.80
CA VAL A 251 -2.01 -14.63 -12.38
C VAL A 251 -2.64 -13.77 -11.29
N GLN A 252 -2.40 -12.47 -11.37
CA GLN A 252 -2.95 -11.49 -10.43
C GLN A 252 -4.32 -11.00 -10.91
N LYS A 253 -5.37 -11.25 -10.12
CA LYS A 253 -6.66 -10.57 -10.27
C LYS A 253 -6.58 -9.22 -9.56
N GLY A 254 -6.71 -8.11 -10.30
CA GLY A 254 -6.44 -6.77 -9.79
C GLY A 254 -7.19 -6.40 -8.49
N THR A 255 -8.46 -6.79 -8.36
CA THR A 255 -9.22 -6.57 -7.11
C THR A 255 -8.67 -7.38 -5.94
N GLN A 256 -8.42 -8.68 -6.14
CA GLN A 256 -7.91 -9.56 -5.08
C GLN A 256 -6.49 -9.17 -4.66
N ALA A 257 -5.63 -8.80 -5.61
CA ALA A 257 -4.29 -8.32 -5.30
C ALA A 257 -4.34 -7.04 -4.44
N LYS A 258 -5.27 -6.11 -4.73
CA LYS A 258 -5.46 -4.90 -3.90
C LYS A 258 -5.96 -5.23 -2.49
N MET A 259 -6.88 -6.18 -2.35
CA MET A 259 -7.34 -6.64 -1.03
C MET A 259 -6.15 -7.20 -0.24
N ALA A 260 -5.37 -8.11 -0.84
CA ALA A 260 -4.25 -8.76 -0.19
C ALA A 260 -3.12 -7.78 0.19
N ARG A 261 -2.87 -6.74 -0.62
CA ARG A 261 -1.92 -5.67 -0.27
C ARG A 261 -2.33 -4.89 0.98
N GLY A 262 -3.63 -4.59 1.10
CA GLY A 262 -4.18 -3.96 2.30
C GLY A 262 -4.03 -4.84 3.53
N GLU A 263 -4.45 -6.10 3.39
CA GLU A 263 -4.35 -7.11 4.44
C GLU A 263 -2.89 -7.38 4.85
N MET A 264 -1.93 -7.36 3.91
CA MET A 264 -0.50 -7.52 4.21
C MET A 264 0.03 -6.39 5.09
N VAL A 265 -0.36 -5.13 4.85
CA VAL A 265 0.00 -4.01 5.72
C VAL A 265 -0.59 -4.21 7.12
N ARG A 266 -1.86 -4.60 7.20
CA ARG A 266 -2.54 -4.87 8.48
C ARG A 266 -1.84 -6.00 9.24
N PHE A 267 -1.52 -7.09 8.57
CA PHE A 267 -0.77 -8.22 9.12
C PHE A 267 0.60 -7.78 9.66
N ALA A 268 1.35 -7.01 8.87
CA ALA A 268 2.66 -6.52 9.28
C ALA A 268 2.57 -5.58 10.50
N ALA A 269 1.56 -4.70 10.54
CA ALA A 269 1.33 -3.79 11.66
C ALA A 269 0.91 -4.53 12.93
N GLY A 270 -0.06 -5.45 12.84
CA GLY A 270 -0.55 -6.22 13.99
C GLY A 270 0.49 -7.16 14.60
N ASN A 271 1.48 -7.59 13.81
CA ASN A 271 2.57 -8.45 14.27
C ASN A 271 3.90 -7.70 14.47
N ASN A 272 3.90 -6.37 14.30
CA ASN A 272 5.09 -5.51 14.40
C ASN A 272 6.31 -6.07 13.61
N ILE A 273 6.08 -6.45 12.35
CA ILE A 273 7.08 -7.09 11.49
C ILE A 273 8.15 -6.06 11.10
N ARG A 274 9.43 -6.35 11.34
CA ARG A 274 10.54 -5.43 10.98
C ARG A 274 11.53 -5.98 9.96
N ASP A 275 11.40 -7.26 9.60
CA ASP A 275 12.17 -7.92 8.55
C ASP A 275 11.19 -8.43 7.50
N TRP A 276 11.44 -8.11 6.23
CA TRP A 276 10.58 -8.54 5.13
C TRP A 276 10.50 -10.07 5.03
N ARG A 277 11.51 -10.81 5.52
CA ARG A 277 11.52 -12.28 5.50
C ARG A 277 10.36 -12.86 6.29
N SER A 278 9.93 -12.21 7.36
CA SER A 278 8.76 -12.62 8.16
C SER A 278 7.43 -12.41 7.41
N LEU A 279 7.40 -11.68 6.29
CA LEU A 279 6.19 -11.57 5.46
C LEU A 279 5.83 -12.89 4.80
N LYS A 280 6.76 -13.85 4.71
CA LYS A 280 6.49 -15.22 4.22
C LYS A 280 5.43 -15.94 5.07
N ASP A 281 5.23 -15.53 6.33
CA ASP A 281 4.22 -16.09 7.23
C ASP A 281 2.79 -15.57 6.97
N PHE A 282 2.62 -14.65 6.02
CA PHE A 282 1.31 -14.12 5.65
C PHE A 282 0.37 -15.22 5.12
N CYS A 283 -0.77 -15.38 5.78
CA CYS A 283 -1.81 -16.33 5.42
C CYS A 283 -3.20 -15.69 5.20
N GLY A 284 -3.26 -14.37 5.03
CA GLY A 284 -4.51 -13.61 4.91
C GLY A 284 -5.27 -13.94 3.63
N LEU A 285 -6.61 -13.90 3.68
CA LEU A 285 -7.52 -14.09 2.53
C LEU A 285 -7.29 -15.39 1.73
N GLY A 286 -6.77 -16.43 2.37
CA GLY A 286 -6.47 -17.73 1.74
C GLY A 286 -5.21 -17.74 0.88
N TYR A 287 -4.39 -16.69 0.93
CA TYR A 287 -3.06 -16.67 0.31
C TYR A 287 -2.04 -17.43 1.15
N THR A 288 -1.03 -17.98 0.51
CA THR A 288 0.12 -18.59 1.19
C THR A 288 1.36 -18.39 0.35
N TYR A 289 2.50 -18.12 0.99
CA TYR A 289 3.78 -17.99 0.31
C TYR A 289 4.16 -19.28 -0.45
N ARG A 290 4.82 -19.12 -1.60
CA ARG A 290 5.29 -20.21 -2.47
C ARG A 290 6.72 -19.93 -2.91
N GLU A 291 7.66 -20.70 -2.35
CA GLU A 291 9.09 -20.58 -2.63
C GLU A 291 9.38 -20.84 -4.12
N GLU A 292 8.67 -21.79 -4.74
CA GLU A 292 8.85 -22.20 -6.14
C GLU A 292 8.51 -21.10 -7.17
N TYR A 293 7.70 -20.12 -6.78
CA TYR A 293 7.36 -18.95 -7.62
C TYR A 293 8.13 -17.69 -7.21
N SER A 294 8.85 -17.75 -6.10
CA SER A 294 9.52 -16.60 -5.48
C SER A 294 10.98 -16.49 -5.91
N SER A 295 11.56 -15.32 -5.66
CA SER A 295 12.97 -15.04 -5.88
C SER A 295 13.51 -14.14 -4.78
N GLU A 296 14.80 -13.82 -4.83
CA GLU A 296 15.44 -12.90 -3.86
C GLU A 296 14.79 -11.51 -3.82
N LYS A 297 14.12 -11.08 -4.91
CA LYS A 297 13.48 -9.76 -5.02
C LYS A 297 11.96 -9.81 -5.11
N GLN A 298 11.36 -11.00 -5.04
CA GLN A 298 9.93 -11.18 -5.24
C GLN A 298 9.37 -12.28 -4.34
N LEU A 299 8.37 -11.95 -3.53
CA LEU A 299 7.60 -12.91 -2.74
C LEU A 299 6.28 -13.18 -3.44
N VAL A 300 6.04 -14.41 -3.83
CA VAL A 300 4.79 -14.82 -4.46
C VAL A 300 3.91 -15.55 -3.47
N PHE A 301 2.69 -15.05 -3.33
CA PHE A 301 1.63 -15.64 -2.53
C PHE A 301 0.53 -16.13 -3.47
N VAL A 302 0.19 -17.42 -3.34
CA VAL A 302 -0.83 -18.09 -4.15
C VAL A 302 -2.07 -18.31 -3.33
N LYS A 303 -3.24 -17.96 -3.86
CA LYS A 303 -4.53 -18.21 -3.21
C LYS A 303 -4.92 -19.68 -3.34
N ASN A 304 -5.18 -20.33 -2.21
CA ASN A 304 -5.69 -21.71 -2.20
C ASN A 304 -7.13 -21.73 -2.74
N LYS A 305 -7.41 -22.60 -3.72
CA LYS A 305 -8.74 -22.71 -4.35
C LYS A 305 -9.79 -23.42 -3.49
N GLU A 306 -9.37 -24.10 -2.43
CA GLU A 306 -10.24 -24.94 -1.60
C GLU A 306 -11.06 -24.15 -0.57
N ILE A 307 -10.76 -22.87 -0.34
CA ILE A 307 -11.63 -21.99 0.45
C ILE A 307 -12.68 -21.42 -0.49
N ARG A 308 -13.62 -22.27 -0.90
CA ARG A 308 -14.95 -21.79 -1.33
C ARG A 308 -15.69 -21.47 -0.05
N GLU A 309 -15.95 -20.19 0.17
CA GLU A 309 -16.91 -19.76 1.19
C GLU A 309 -18.19 -20.57 0.98
N THR A 310 -18.49 -21.42 1.95
CA THR A 310 -19.78 -22.07 2.05
C THR A 310 -20.77 -20.95 2.39
N GLU A 311 -21.73 -20.72 1.50
CA GLU A 311 -22.84 -19.79 1.69
C GLU A 311 -23.63 -20.06 2.98
#